data_AF-A0A1B6VKM3-F1
#
_entry.id   AF-A0A1B6VKM3-F1
#
_cell.length_a   1.000
_cell.length_b   1.000
_cell.length_c   1.000
_cell.angle_alpha   90.00
_cell.angle_beta   90.00
_cell.angle_gamma   90.00
#
_symmetry.space_group_name_H-M   'P 1'
#
loop_
_entity.id
_entity.type
_entity.pdbx_description
1 polymer ?
#
loop_
_entity_poly.entity_id
_entity_poly.type
_entity_poly.pdbx_seq_one_letter_code
_entity_poly.pdbx_strand_id
1 'polypeptide(L)'
;MPSPESVTHSAQSMARTISETFGQGLGVKETTHRLARLLKLTERQAKSLFYGEWERIPAYVYLRLVEAYRSNLERAGRQAEHKAAVYRALSHEWDELCAQDTCACASTASDGEQNMRSVPPLPLSALPTGSQPLRIGSNAA
;
A
#
# COMPACT_ATOMS: atom_id res chain seq x y z
N MET A 1 22.48 18.00 18.05
CA MET A 1 22.27 18.79 16.81
C MET A 1 22.28 17.82 15.64
N PRO A 2 21.30 17.85 14.72
CA PRO A 2 21.33 16.99 13.55
C PRO A 2 22.58 17.29 12.73
N SER A 3 23.29 16.25 12.29
CA SER A 3 24.43 16.43 11.38
C SER A 3 23.91 16.88 10.00
N PRO A 4 24.70 17.63 9.23
CA PRO A 4 24.32 18.03 7.87
C PRO A 4 24.00 16.82 6.98
N GLU A 5 24.71 15.70 7.16
CA GLU A 5 24.47 14.43 6.46
C GLU A 5 23.11 13.80 6.82
N SER A 6 22.69 13.92 8.08
CA SER A 6 21.36 13.47 8.51
C SER A 6 20.25 14.27 7.82
N VAL A 7 20.46 15.58 7.63
CA VAL A 7 19.47 16.46 6.98
C VAL A 7 19.34 16.13 5.49
N THR A 8 20.46 15.91 4.79
CA THR A 8 20.44 15.56 3.37
C THR A 8 19.83 14.18 3.12
N HIS A 9 20.16 13.20 3.96
CA HIS A 9 19.54 11.87 3.89
C HIS A 9 18.02 11.92 4.17
N SER A 10 17.61 12.68 5.19
CA SER A 10 16.19 12.90 5.49
C SER A 10 15.46 13.56 4.31
N ALA A 11 16.07 14.58 3.72
CA ALA A 11 15.50 15.26 2.55
C ALA A 11 15.39 14.35 1.33
N GLN A 12 16.41 13.53 1.07
CA GLN A 12 16.36 12.54 0.01
C GLN A 12 15.23 11.54 0.23
N SER A 13 15.09 11.01 1.45
CA SER A 13 14.03 10.07 1.81
C SER A 13 12.64 10.70 1.61
N MET A 14 12.41 11.92 2.11
CA MET A 14 11.14 12.63 1.91
C MET A 14 10.84 12.85 0.42
N ALA A 15 11.82 13.24 -0.37
CA ALA A 15 11.68 13.44 -1.81
C ALA A 15 11.28 12.15 -2.52
N ARG A 16 11.89 11.01 -2.15
CA ARG A 16 11.55 9.69 -2.70
C ARG A 16 10.14 9.26 -2.33
N THR A 17 9.75 9.38 -1.06
CA THR A 17 8.38 9.03 -0.64
C THR A 17 7.33 9.86 -1.35
N ILE A 18 7.54 11.17 -1.52
CA ILE A 18 6.63 12.00 -2.31
C ILE A 18 6.56 11.48 -3.75
N SER A 19 7.71 11.13 -4.33
CA SER A 19 7.80 10.70 -5.72
C SER A 19 7.04 9.39 -6.01
N GLU A 20 6.97 8.48 -5.04
CA GLU A 20 6.20 7.24 -5.13
C GLU A 20 4.70 7.49 -5.30
N THR A 21 4.20 8.65 -4.83
CA THR A 21 2.78 9.01 -4.96
C THR A 21 2.39 9.60 -6.31
N PHE A 22 3.34 9.89 -7.21
CA PHE A 22 3.04 10.49 -8.51
C PHE A 22 2.34 9.52 -9.48
N GLY A 23 2.46 8.22 -9.25
CA GLY A 23 1.88 7.17 -10.08
C GLY A 23 2.86 6.02 -10.33
N GLN A 24 2.31 4.82 -10.54
CA GLN A 24 3.12 3.64 -10.87
C GLN A 24 3.64 3.73 -12.31
N GLY A 25 4.84 3.20 -12.56
CA GLY A 25 5.42 3.11 -13.90
C GLY A 25 5.98 4.42 -14.48
N LEU A 26 6.10 5.49 -13.68
CA LEU A 26 6.71 6.73 -14.13
C LEU A 26 8.23 6.58 -14.27
N GLY A 27 8.76 7.02 -15.42
CA GLY A 27 10.20 7.11 -15.64
C GLY A 27 10.84 8.22 -14.81
N VAL A 28 12.13 8.06 -14.47
CA VAL A 28 12.87 8.99 -13.60
C VAL A 28 12.76 10.45 -14.05
N LYS A 29 12.80 10.70 -15.37
CA LYS A 29 12.69 12.06 -15.93
C LYS A 29 11.38 12.73 -15.52
N GLU A 30 10.25 12.05 -15.68
CA GLU A 30 8.94 12.56 -15.32
C GLU A 30 8.81 12.74 -13.81
N THR A 31 9.34 11.79 -13.04
CA THR A 31 9.41 11.87 -11.58
C THR A 31 10.18 13.11 -11.12
N THR A 32 11.36 13.37 -11.67
CA THR A 32 12.16 14.55 -11.34
C THR A 32 11.51 15.85 -11.82
N HIS A 33 10.83 15.84 -12.97
CA HIS A 33 10.10 16.99 -13.49
C HIS A 33 8.94 17.39 -12.57
N ARG A 34 8.14 16.41 -12.13
CA ARG A 34 7.05 16.64 -11.17
C ARG A 34 7.56 17.13 -9.84
N LEU A 35 8.66 16.56 -9.35
CA LEU A 35 9.28 16.98 -8.10
C LEU A 35 9.82 18.41 -8.19
N ALA A 36 10.43 18.78 -9.32
CA ALA A 36 10.88 20.15 -9.60
C ALA A 36 9.71 21.15 -9.57
N ARG A 37 8.59 20.81 -10.21
CA ARG A 37 7.38 21.64 -10.21
C ARG A 37 6.77 21.78 -8.82
N LEU A 38 6.66 20.68 -8.07
CA LEU A 38 6.10 20.67 -6.73
C LEU A 38 6.89 21.56 -5.77
N LEU A 39 8.22 21.45 -5.79
CA LEU A 39 9.10 22.17 -4.87
C LEU A 39 9.52 23.56 -5.39
N LYS A 40 9.10 23.91 -6.61
CA LYS A 40 9.52 25.12 -7.34
C LYS A 40 11.04 25.22 -7.44
N LEU A 41 11.65 24.13 -7.89
CA LEU A 41 13.09 23.98 -8.11
C LEU A 41 13.38 23.84 -9.60
N THR A 42 14.65 24.00 -9.96
CA THR A 42 15.13 23.57 -11.29
C THR A 42 15.17 22.05 -11.36
N GLU A 43 15.06 21.49 -12.58
CA GLU A 43 15.15 20.03 -12.78
C GLU A 43 16.49 19.46 -12.28
N ARG A 44 17.59 20.20 -12.47
CA ARG A 44 18.91 19.80 -11.96
C ARG A 44 18.93 19.69 -10.44
N GLN A 45 18.33 20.65 -9.73
CA GLN A 45 18.24 20.62 -8.27
C GLN A 45 17.33 19.49 -7.78
N ALA A 46 16.18 19.29 -8.44
CA ALA A 46 15.28 18.18 -8.13
C ALA A 46 15.94 16.82 -8.35
N LYS A 47 16.73 16.68 -9.42
CA LYS A 47 17.53 15.48 -9.69
C LYS A 47 18.57 15.25 -8.59
N SER A 48 19.33 16.29 -8.24
CA SER A 48 20.34 16.22 -7.17
C SER A 48 19.72 15.85 -5.82
N LEU A 49 18.54 16.40 -5.49
CA LEU A 49 17.76 16.03 -4.29
C LEU A 49 17.33 14.55 -4.32
N PHE A 50 16.84 14.08 -5.46
CA PHE A 50 16.35 12.71 -5.64
C PHE A 50 17.47 11.66 -5.51
N TYR A 51 18.63 11.95 -6.08
CA TYR A 51 19.81 11.07 -6.00
C TYR A 51 20.62 11.26 -4.71
N GLY A 52 20.33 12.28 -3.90
CA GLY A 52 21.08 12.56 -2.66
C GLY A 52 22.44 13.19 -2.92
N GLU A 53 22.66 13.75 -4.12
CA GLU A 53 23.90 14.43 -4.53
C GLU A 53 23.98 15.86 -3.97
N TRP A 54 22.91 16.35 -3.32
CA TRP A 54 22.85 17.73 -2.85
C TRP A 54 23.47 17.85 -1.45
N GLU A 55 24.76 18.18 -1.39
CA GLU A 55 25.53 18.26 -0.14
C GLU A 55 24.99 19.28 0.88
N ARG A 56 24.46 20.41 0.40
CA ARG A 56 23.94 21.50 1.25
C ARG A 56 22.62 21.99 0.71
N ILE A 57 21.55 21.58 1.38
CA ILE A 57 20.18 21.97 1.01
C ILE A 57 19.85 23.31 1.67
N PRO A 58 19.47 24.34 0.91
CA PRO A 58 19.03 25.61 1.49
C PRO A 58 17.81 25.42 2.38
N ALA A 59 17.75 26.14 3.51
CA ALA A 59 16.67 26.00 4.49
C ALA A 59 15.27 26.17 3.88
N TYR A 60 15.09 27.12 2.96
CA TYR A 60 13.79 27.34 2.30
C TYR A 60 13.34 26.14 1.44
N VAL A 61 14.28 25.39 0.86
CA VAL A 61 13.98 24.18 0.07
C VAL A 61 13.56 23.06 1.02
N TYR A 62 14.29 22.89 2.11
CA TYR A 62 13.99 21.89 3.12
C TYR A 62 12.61 22.12 3.75
N LEU A 63 12.27 23.36 4.10
CA LEU A 63 10.94 23.68 4.66
C LEU A 63 9.80 23.37 3.69
N ARG A 64 9.94 23.71 2.40
CA ARG A 64 8.95 23.36 1.36
C ARG A 64 8.81 21.85 1.19
N LEU A 65 9.92 21.14 1.27
CA LEU A 65 9.93 19.68 1.18
C LEU A 65 9.19 19.05 2.37
N VAL A 66 9.42 19.53 3.58
CA VAL A 66 8.72 19.07 4.80
C VAL A 66 7.22 19.35 4.71
N GLU A 67 6.83 20.53 4.23
CA GLU A 67 5.42 20.88 4.05
C GLU A 67 4.74 19.99 3.00
N ALA A 68 5.40 19.79 1.85
CA ALA A 68 4.91 18.90 0.81
C ALA A 68 4.81 17.45 1.29
N TYR A 69 5.78 16.99 2.10
CA TYR A 69 5.79 15.67 2.69
C TYR A 69 4.65 15.46 3.68
N ARG A 70 4.38 16.43 4.57
CA ARG A 70 3.24 16.37 5.50
C ARG A 70 1.91 16.30 4.75
N SER A 71 1.71 17.16 3.76
CA SER A 71 0.49 17.13 2.94
C SER A 71 0.33 15.80 2.19
N ASN A 72 1.44 15.19 1.78
CA ASN A 72 1.45 13.86 1.17
C ASN A 72 0.97 12.78 2.14
N LEU A 73 1.53 12.77 3.36
CA LEU A 73 1.14 11.82 4.40
C LEU A 73 -0.33 11.97 4.81
N GLU A 74 -0.84 13.20 4.91
CA GLU A 74 -2.26 13.44 5.22
C GLU A 74 -3.20 12.89 4.14
N ARG A 75 -2.80 12.99 2.87
CA ARG A 75 -3.58 12.39 1.76
C ARG A 75 -3.50 10.88 1.81
N ALA A 76 -2.32 10.31 2.04
CA ALA A 76 -2.13 8.86 2.16
C ALA A 76 -2.93 8.31 3.35
N GLY A 77 -2.94 9.01 4.49
CA GLY A 77 -3.73 8.69 5.67
C GLY A 77 -5.22 8.63 5.35
N ARG A 78 -5.78 9.68 4.73
CA ARG A 78 -7.20 9.70 4.32
C ARG A 78 -7.56 8.56 3.35
N GLN A 79 -6.66 8.22 2.43
CA GLN A 79 -6.89 7.09 1.52
C GLN A 79 -6.87 5.74 2.25
N ALA A 80 -5.96 5.58 3.22
CA ALA A 80 -5.89 4.38 4.05
C ALA A 80 -7.14 4.24 4.93
N GLU A 81 -7.59 5.33 5.56
CA GLU A 81 -8.83 5.38 6.33
C GLU A 81 -10.04 5.01 5.49
N HIS A 82 -10.15 5.57 4.28
CA HIS A 82 -11.23 5.23 3.36
C HIS A 82 -11.21 3.75 2.98
N LYS A 83 -10.05 3.19 2.62
CA LYS A 83 -9.92 1.75 2.33
C LYS A 83 -10.28 0.89 3.53
N ALA A 84 -9.85 1.27 4.73
CA ALA A 84 -10.22 0.57 5.96
C ALA A 84 -11.73 0.62 6.21
N ALA A 85 -12.38 1.76 5.94
CA ALA A 85 -13.84 1.88 6.05
C ALA A 85 -14.56 0.95 5.06
N VAL A 86 -14.08 0.88 3.81
CA VAL A 86 -14.63 -0.07 2.80
C VAL A 86 -14.47 -1.52 3.27
N TYR A 87 -13.30 -1.90 3.79
CA TYR A 87 -13.10 -3.26 4.31
C TYR A 87 -13.96 -3.56 5.53
N ARG A 88 -14.18 -2.59 6.43
CA ARG A 88 -15.10 -2.76 7.57
C ARG A 88 -16.54 -2.95 7.12
N ALA A 89 -17.00 -2.18 6.14
CA ALA A 89 -18.34 -2.33 5.56
C ALA A 89 -18.51 -3.71 4.92
N LEU A 90 -17.55 -4.13 4.09
CA LEU A 90 -17.58 -5.46 3.48
C LEU A 90 -17.57 -6.56 4.54
N SER A 91 -16.71 -6.46 5.56
CA SER A 91 -16.67 -7.43 6.66
C SER A 91 -18.02 -7.56 7.37
N HIS A 92 -18.70 -6.42 7.61
CA HIS A 92 -20.02 -6.42 8.24
C HIS A 92 -21.07 -7.13 7.38
N GLU A 93 -21.07 -6.90 6.06
CA GLU A 93 -21.95 -7.60 5.13
C GLU A 93 -21.70 -9.12 5.15
N TRP A 94 -20.43 -9.54 5.19
CA TRP A 94 -20.06 -10.96 5.32
C TRP A 94 -20.53 -11.56 6.65
N ASP A 95 -20.34 -10.85 7.76
CA ASP A 95 -20.77 -11.31 9.09
C ASP A 95 -22.30 -11.46 9.16
N GLU A 96 -23.05 -10.55 8.55
CA GLU A 96 -24.51 -10.63 8.45
C GLU A 96 -24.98 -11.82 7.62
N LEU A 97 -24.36 -12.08 6.47
CA LEU A 97 -24.69 -13.22 5.62
C LEU A 97 -24.41 -14.55 6.33
N CYS A 98 -23.25 -14.69 6.99
CA CYS A 98 -22.93 -15.87 7.77
C CYS A 98 -23.87 -16.06 8.97
N ALA A 99 -24.28 -14.97 9.64
CA ALA A 99 -25.25 -15.04 10.73
C ALA A 99 -26.64 -15.48 10.24
N GLN A 100 -27.08 -15.03 9.06
CA GLN A 100 -28.33 -15.48 8.43
C GLN A 100 -28.27 -16.95 8.05
N ASP A 101 -27.18 -17.43 7.46
CA ASP A 101 -26.99 -18.85 7.12
C ASP A 101 -26.98 -19.73 8.38
N THR A 102 -26.36 -19.26 9.47
CA THR A 102 -26.34 -19.98 10.75
C THR A 102 -27.74 -20.04 11.39
N CYS A 103 -28.51 -18.95 11.34
CA CYS A 103 -29.89 -18.92 11.85
C CYS A 103 -30.87 -19.73 11.00
N ALA A 104 -30.68 -19.79 9.68
CA ALA A 104 -31.49 -20.62 8.78
C ALA A 104 -31.26 -22.13 9.04
N CYS A 105 -30.02 -22.52 9.35
CA CYS A 105 -29.71 -23.89 9.77
C CYS A 105 -30.24 -24.23 11.18
N ALA A 106 -30.26 -23.27 12.11
CA ALA A 106 -30.79 -23.48 13.46
C ALA A 106 -32.34 -23.58 13.49
N SER A 107 -33.04 -22.84 12.62
CA SER A 107 -34.51 -22.84 12.57
C SER A 107 -35.09 -24.10 11.92
N THR A 108 -34.32 -24.77 11.05
CA THR A 108 -34.68 -26.07 10.47
C THR A 108 -34.33 -27.26 11.38
N ALA A 109 -33.59 -27.02 12.47
CA ALA A 109 -33.21 -28.05 13.43
C ALA A 109 -34.17 -28.18 14.63
N SER A 110 -35.21 -27.32 14.74
CA SER A 110 -36.11 -27.32 15.91
C SER A 110 -37.42 -28.10 15.73
N ASP A 111 -37.75 -28.58 14.53
CA ASP A 111 -38.93 -29.43 14.29
C ASP A 111 -38.51 -30.75 13.65
N GLY A 112 -38.15 -31.72 14.48
CA GLY A 112 -37.91 -33.08 14.02
C GLY A 112 -36.90 -33.82 14.87
N GLU A 113 -37.37 -34.45 15.94
CA GLU A 113 -36.69 -35.60 16.50
C GLU A 113 -36.33 -36.62 15.40
N GLN A 114 -35.11 -37.14 15.50
CA GLN A 114 -34.62 -38.41 14.94
C GLN A 114 -34.38 -38.49 13.42
N ASN A 115 -33.16 -38.13 13.00
CA ASN A 115 -32.35 -39.08 12.22
C ASN A 115 -30.86 -38.75 12.34
N MET A 116 -30.13 -39.47 13.20
CA MET A 116 -28.67 -39.51 13.13
C MET A 116 -28.26 -40.21 11.83
N ARG A 117 -28.03 -39.44 10.77
CA ARG A 117 -27.17 -39.88 9.67
C ARG A 117 -26.00 -38.91 9.57
N SER A 118 -24.86 -39.45 9.99
CA SER A 118 -23.52 -38.92 9.81
C SER A 118 -23.35 -38.38 8.39
N VAL A 119 -23.33 -37.05 8.25
CA VAL A 119 -22.85 -36.41 7.03
C VAL A 119 -21.32 -36.46 7.10
N PRO A 120 -20.62 -37.01 6.10
CA PRO A 120 -19.17 -37.06 6.12
C PRO A 120 -18.59 -35.64 6.03
N PRO A 121 -17.45 -35.36 6.67
CA PRO A 121 -16.83 -34.05 6.60
C PRO A 121 -16.44 -33.74 5.15
N LEU A 122 -16.78 -32.55 4.68
CA LEU A 122 -16.35 -32.04 3.38
C LEU A 122 -14.81 -32.06 3.31
N PRO A 123 -14.22 -32.46 2.16
CA PRO A 123 -12.78 -32.52 2.02
C PRO A 123 -12.19 -31.10 2.07
N LEU A 124 -11.25 -30.93 3.00
CA LEU A 124 -10.41 -29.77 3.20
C LEU A 124 -9.43 -29.62 2.02
N SER A 125 -9.93 -29.32 0.83
CA SER A 125 -9.13 -29.17 -0.39
C SER A 125 -9.67 -28.05 -1.27
N ALA A 126 -9.69 -26.83 -0.73
CA ALA A 126 -9.86 -25.60 -1.52
C ALA A 126 -9.07 -24.42 -0.93
N LEU A 127 -7.88 -24.70 -0.37
CA LEU A 127 -6.87 -23.70 -0.10
C LEU A 127 -5.70 -23.91 -1.06
N PRO A 128 -5.51 -23.06 -2.09
CA PRO A 128 -4.19 -22.80 -2.59
C PRO A 128 -3.59 -21.65 -1.77
N THR A 129 -3.05 -22.00 -0.60
CA THR A 129 -1.98 -21.22 0.03
C THR A 129 -0.79 -21.28 -0.92
N GLY A 130 -0.28 -20.12 -1.32
CA GLY A 130 0.75 -20.00 -2.35
C GLY A 130 2.13 -20.54 -1.99
N SER A 131 3.08 -20.19 -2.87
CA SER A 131 4.54 -20.43 -2.87
C SER A 131 4.92 -21.79 -3.46
N GLN A 132 5.76 -21.95 -4.49
CA GLN A 132 7.06 -21.32 -4.77
C GLN A 132 7.61 -21.81 -6.17
N PRO A 133 8.81 -21.37 -6.62
CA PRO A 133 9.22 -21.16 -8.03
C PRO A 133 10.07 -22.31 -8.62
N LEU A 134 10.69 -22.04 -9.79
CA LEU A 134 11.68 -22.81 -10.61
C LEU A 134 11.08 -23.18 -11.99
N ARG A 135 11.75 -23.11 -13.14
CA ARG A 135 13.18 -23.18 -13.42
C ARG A 135 13.47 -22.73 -14.87
N ILE A 136 14.71 -22.33 -15.07
CA ILE A 136 15.43 -22.01 -16.32
C ILE A 136 15.46 -23.18 -17.32
N GLY A 137 15.49 -22.85 -18.62
CA GLY A 137 15.96 -23.67 -19.74
C GLY A 137 15.44 -23.11 -21.06
N SER A 138 16.14 -22.23 -21.79
CA SER A 138 17.29 -22.50 -22.67
C SER A 138 17.11 -23.76 -23.53
N ASN A 139 16.74 -23.59 -24.81
CA ASN A 139 17.58 -24.06 -25.92
C ASN A 139 17.14 -23.53 -27.29
N ALA A 140 18.18 -23.30 -28.08
CA ALA A 140 18.20 -22.87 -29.47
C ALA A 140 17.73 -23.97 -30.43
N ALA A 141 17.20 -23.53 -31.57
CA ALA A 141 17.51 -24.03 -32.91
C ALA A 141 17.20 -22.92 -33.91
#